data_AF-L9ZVG7-F1
#
_entry.id   AF-L9ZVG7-F1
#
_cell.length_a   1.000
_cell.length_b   1.000
_cell.length_c   1.000
_cell.angle_alpha   90.00
_cell.angle_beta   90.00
_cell.angle_gamma   90.00
#
_symmetry.space_group_name_H-M   'P 1'
#
loop_
_entity.id
_entity.type
_entity.pdbx_description
1 polymer ?
#
loop_
_entity_poly.entity_id
_entity_poly.type
_entity_poly.pdbx_seq_one_letter_code
_entity_poly.pdbx_strand_id
1 'polypeptide(L)'
;MALDRIDGVALVGFALLAVASLALSLERIAVAAAFGGFVLSLSVWRLYGGRPWEALGWLAWVGAAVALVVDLDLLTFLVAFGGFGLMGAGLLIGSRLGLFPAIWDAAPNPDSNSETVDRDDG
;
A
#
# COMPACT_ATOMS: atom_id res chain seq x y z
N MET A 1 0.73 21.83 1.33
CA MET A 1 1.03 20.38 1.36
C MET A 1 2.48 20.22 0.94
N ALA A 2 3.38 19.91 1.88
CA ALA A 2 4.78 19.65 1.52
C ALA A 2 4.84 18.26 0.88
N LEU A 3 5.47 18.16 -0.29
CA LEU A 3 5.78 16.89 -0.92
C LEU A 3 6.80 16.19 -0.02
N ASP A 4 6.36 15.16 0.69
CA ASP A 4 7.25 14.39 1.57
C ASP A 4 8.32 13.70 0.71
N ARG A 5 9.50 13.45 1.28
CA ARG A 5 10.64 12.80 0.60
C ARG A 5 10.21 11.50 -0.08
N ILE A 6 9.21 10.82 0.49
CA ILE A 6 8.59 9.60 -0.01
C ILE A 6 7.80 9.84 -1.30
N ASP A 7 7.04 10.92 -1.41
CA ASP A 7 6.32 11.27 -2.63
C ASP A 7 7.34 11.58 -3.76
N GLY A 8 8.54 12.08 -3.39
CA GLY A 8 9.67 12.27 -4.31
C GLY A 8 10.32 10.97 -4.79
N VAL A 9 10.64 10.05 -3.87
CA VAL A 9 11.18 8.72 -4.24
C VAL A 9 10.17 7.96 -5.10
N ALA A 10 8.88 8.08 -4.80
CA ALA A 10 7.85 7.42 -5.57
C ALA A 10 7.76 7.99 -7.01
N LEU A 11 7.83 9.31 -7.15
CA LEU A 11 7.90 9.99 -8.44
C LEU A 11 9.13 9.57 -9.25
N VAL A 12 10.29 9.49 -8.61
CA VAL A 12 11.55 9.08 -9.27
C VAL A 12 11.47 7.61 -9.70
N GLY A 13 10.95 6.72 -8.86
CA GLY A 13 10.75 5.31 -9.20
C GLY A 13 9.78 5.13 -10.37
N PHE A 14 8.64 5.84 -10.35
CA PHE A 14 7.67 5.82 -11.43
C PHE A 14 8.25 6.40 -12.74
N ALA A 15 8.98 7.51 -12.66
CA ALA A 15 9.62 8.12 -13.82
C ALA A 15 10.69 7.20 -14.44
N LEU A 16 11.54 6.57 -13.61
CA LEU A 16 12.51 5.58 -14.07
C LEU A 16 11.82 4.39 -14.73
N LEU A 17 10.74 3.88 -14.13
CA LEU A 17 9.97 2.77 -14.67
C LEU A 17 9.34 3.14 -16.02
N ALA A 18 8.76 4.33 -16.13
CA ALA A 18 8.16 4.84 -17.37
C ALA A 18 9.21 5.01 -18.48
N VAL A 19 10.37 5.60 -18.15
CA VAL A 19 11.49 5.75 -19.09
C VAL A 19 12.01 4.37 -19.54
N ALA A 20 12.19 3.43 -18.61
CA ALA A 20 12.64 2.08 -18.94
C ALA A 20 11.62 1.34 -19.82
N SER A 21 10.32 1.46 -19.53
CA SER A 21 9.25 0.83 -20.31
C SER A 21 9.18 1.38 -21.74
N LEU A 22 9.47 2.66 -21.95
CA LEU A 22 9.43 3.30 -23.26
C LEU A 22 10.73 3.09 -24.06
N ALA A 23 11.88 3.10 -23.38
CA ALA A 23 13.19 3.08 -24.04
C ALA A 23 13.74 1.67 -24.29
N LEU A 24 13.37 0.67 -23.49
CA LEU A 24 13.95 -0.68 -23.57
C LEU A 24 12.97 -1.73 -24.13
N SER A 25 11.79 -1.34 -24.63
CA SER A 25 10.76 -2.26 -25.15
C SER A 25 10.54 -3.47 -24.22
N LEU A 26 10.49 -3.23 -22.91
CA LEU A 26 10.40 -4.31 -21.93
C LEU A 26 9.14 -5.13 -22.17
N GLU A 27 9.26 -6.44 -21.99
CA GLU A 27 8.12 -7.34 -21.93
C GLU A 27 7.13 -6.83 -20.87
N ARG A 28 5.84 -6.81 -21.22
CA ARG A 28 4.77 -6.27 -20.34
C ARG A 28 4.78 -6.91 -18.95
N ILE A 29 5.15 -8.19 -18.89
CA ILE A 29 5.30 -8.96 -17.65
C ILE A 29 6.41 -8.38 -16.78
N ALA A 30 7.57 -8.05 -17.35
CA ALA A 30 8.68 -7.44 -16.63
C ALA A 30 8.31 -6.05 -16.09
N VAL A 31 7.59 -5.24 -16.89
CA VAL A 31 7.12 -3.91 -16.45
C VAL A 31 6.13 -4.04 -15.29
N ALA A 32 5.17 -4.96 -15.40
CA ALA A 32 4.17 -5.17 -14.36
C ALA A 32 4.77 -5.78 -13.08
N ALA A 33 5.75 -6.67 -13.20
CA ALA A 33 6.49 -7.20 -12.05
C ALA A 33 7.30 -6.10 -11.33
N ALA A 34 7.99 -5.25 -12.09
CA ALA A 34 8.73 -4.11 -11.53
C ALA A 34 7.81 -3.07 -10.89
N PHE A 35 6.66 -2.80 -11.52
CA PHE A 35 5.62 -1.94 -10.94
C PHE A 35 5.06 -2.52 -9.65
N GLY A 36 4.67 -3.80 -9.65
CA GLY A 36 4.17 -4.50 -8.46
C GLY A 36 5.17 -4.51 -7.32
N GLY A 37 6.45 -4.77 -7.60
CA GLY A 37 7.53 -4.73 -6.60
C GLY A 37 7.75 -3.33 -6.01
N PHE A 38 7.69 -2.29 -6.84
CA PHE A 38 7.79 -0.90 -6.39
C PHE A 38 6.61 -0.51 -5.49
N VAL A 39 5.39 -0.84 -5.90
CA VAL A 39 4.19 -0.58 -5.12
C VAL A 39 4.21 -1.36 -3.79
N LEU A 40 4.67 -2.61 -3.80
CA LEU A 40 4.83 -3.41 -2.57
C LEU A 40 5.84 -2.79 -1.61
N SER A 41 6.94 -2.24 -2.14
CA SER A 41 7.90 -1.50 -1.32
C SER A 41 7.25 -0.28 -0.65
N LEU A 42 6.43 0.48 -1.38
CA LEU A 42 5.69 1.60 -0.81
C LEU A 42 4.69 1.14 0.27
N SER A 43 4.01 0.02 0.07
CA SER A 43 3.10 -0.56 1.08
C SER A 43 3.84 -0.83 2.39
N VAL A 44 4.98 -1.52 2.33
CA VAL A 44 5.78 -1.86 3.52
C VAL A 44 6.25 -0.60 4.24
N TRP A 45 6.72 0.41 3.50
CA TRP A 45 7.18 1.66 4.08
C TRP A 45 6.05 2.46 4.74
N ARG A 46 4.85 2.54 4.14
CA ARG A 46 3.72 3.23 4.77
C ARG A 46 3.20 2.50 6.00
N LEU A 47 3.35 1.17 6.04
CA LEU A 47 3.03 0.37 7.22
C LEU A 47 3.96 0.73 8.38
N TYR A 48 5.27 0.78 8.15
CA TYR A 48 6.24 1.21 9.17
C TYR A 48 6.14 2.70 9.52
N GLY A 49 5.67 3.53 8.58
CA GLY A 49 5.44 4.96 8.80
C GLY A 49 4.18 5.29 9.61
N GLY A 50 3.50 4.30 10.20
CA GLY A 50 2.29 4.51 10.99
C GLY A 50 1.06 4.88 10.16
N ARG A 51 1.07 4.65 8.84
CA ARG A 51 -0.03 4.99 7.92
C ARG A 51 -0.61 3.71 7.29
N PRO A 52 -1.25 2.83 8.10
CA PRO A 52 -1.67 1.49 7.65
C PRO A 52 -2.71 1.53 6.52
N TRP A 53 -3.59 2.54 6.52
CA TRP A 53 -4.59 2.70 5.47
C TRP A 53 -3.98 3.01 4.10
N GLU A 54 -2.91 3.81 4.06
CA GLU A 54 -2.17 4.00 2.81
C GLU A 54 -1.40 2.75 2.40
N ALA A 55 -0.83 2.02 3.38
CA ALA A 55 -0.16 0.76 3.10
C ALA A 55 -1.08 -0.26 2.42
N LEU A 56 -2.32 -0.38 2.90
CA LEU A 56 -3.36 -1.20 2.29
C LEU A 56 -3.77 -0.68 0.91
N GLY A 57 -3.86 0.64 0.74
CA GLY A 57 -4.13 1.26 -0.55
C GLY A 57 -3.06 0.90 -1.60
N TRP A 58 -1.78 1.02 -1.24
CA TRP A 58 -0.68 0.57 -2.11
C TRP A 58 -0.71 -0.95 -2.30
N LEU A 59 -1.03 -1.74 -1.27
CA LEU A 59 -1.08 -3.20 -1.41
C LEU A 59 -2.16 -3.64 -2.41
N ALA A 60 -3.31 -2.96 -2.41
CA ALA A 60 -4.35 -3.19 -3.41
C ALA A 60 -3.83 -2.89 -4.84
N TRP A 61 -3.03 -1.84 -5.04
CA TRP A 61 -2.37 -1.58 -6.33
C TRP A 61 -1.40 -2.68 -6.76
N VAL A 62 -0.77 -3.41 -5.83
CA VAL A 62 -0.01 -4.63 -6.16
C VAL A 62 -0.93 -5.69 -6.75
N GLY A 63 -2.10 -5.91 -6.15
CA GLY A 63 -3.11 -6.83 -6.68
C GLY A 63 -3.56 -6.46 -8.09
N ALA A 64 -3.76 -5.16 -8.36
CA ALA A 64 -4.05 -4.68 -9.72
C ALA A 64 -2.88 -4.93 -10.69
N ALA A 65 -1.63 -4.76 -10.25
CA ALA A 65 -0.45 -5.06 -11.07
C ALA A 65 -0.34 -6.56 -11.40
N VAL A 66 -0.63 -7.42 -10.42
CA VAL A 66 -0.64 -8.88 -10.63
C VAL A 66 -1.70 -9.29 -11.66
N ALA A 67 -2.88 -8.66 -11.63
CA ALA A 67 -3.93 -8.92 -12.61
C ALA A 67 -3.51 -8.60 -14.06
N LEU A 68 -2.50 -7.74 -14.28
CA LEU A 68 -1.95 -7.47 -15.62
C LEU A 68 -1.01 -8.58 -16.14
N VAL A 69 -0.49 -9.41 -15.24
CA VAL A 69 0.49 -10.47 -15.56
C VAL A 69 -0.16 -11.84 -15.65
N VAL A 70 -1.18 -12.08 -14.82
CA VAL A 70 -1.91 -13.34 -14.81
C VAL A 70 -2.85 -13.40 -16.00
N ASP A 71 -2.82 -14.53 -16.71
CA ASP A 71 -3.79 -14.81 -17.77
C ASP A 71 -5.14 -15.13 -17.12
N LEU A 72 -6.04 -14.15 -17.15
CA LEU A 72 -7.38 -14.20 -16.57
C LEU A 72 -8.40 -14.01 -17.70
N ASP A 73 -9.56 -14.65 -17.57
CA ASP A 73 -10.68 -14.31 -18.44
C ASP A 73 -11.09 -12.84 -18.23
N LEU A 74 -11.73 -12.24 -19.25
CA LEU A 74 -12.05 -10.82 -19.27
C LEU A 74 -12.83 -10.37 -18.01
N LEU A 75 -13.79 -11.17 -17.55
CA LEU A 75 -14.64 -10.79 -16.43
C LEU A 75 -13.84 -10.84 -15.12
N THR A 76 -13.06 -11.91 -14.92
CA THR A 76 -12.17 -12.03 -13.77
C THR A 76 -11.09 -10.94 -13.77
N PHE A 77 -10.54 -10.60 -14.94
CA PHE A 77 -9.61 -9.49 -15.10
C PHE A 77 -10.23 -8.16 -14.67
N LEU A 78 -11.44 -7.84 -15.17
CA LEU A 78 -12.13 -6.58 -14.83
C LEU A 78 -12.43 -6.49 -13.34
N VAL A 79 -12.86 -7.59 -12.72
CA VAL A 79 -13.13 -7.64 -11.28
C VAL A 79 -11.82 -7.49 -10.49
N ALA A 80 -10.77 -8.21 -10.85
CA ALA A 80 -9.49 -8.14 -10.17
C ALA A 80 -8.84 -6.76 -10.35
N PHE A 81 -8.55 -6.35 -11.59
CA PHE A 81 -7.91 -5.08 -11.87
C PHE A 81 -8.76 -3.89 -11.42
N GLY A 82 -10.04 -3.88 -11.78
CA GLY A 82 -10.97 -2.80 -11.43
C GLY A 82 -11.26 -2.74 -9.93
N GLY A 83 -11.51 -3.89 -9.30
CA GLY A 83 -11.77 -3.98 -7.86
C GLY A 83 -10.56 -3.56 -7.04
N PHE A 84 -9.38 -4.13 -7.32
CA PHE A 84 -8.16 -3.75 -6.63
C PHE A 84 -7.74 -2.31 -6.92
N GLY A 85 -7.90 -1.83 -8.15
CA GLY A 85 -7.58 -0.45 -8.53
C GLY A 85 -8.50 0.57 -7.86
N LEU A 86 -9.82 0.35 -7.86
CA LEU A 86 -10.78 1.23 -7.19
C LEU A 86 -10.62 1.20 -5.67
N MET A 87 -10.40 0.03 -5.10
CA MET A 87 -10.15 -0.12 -3.66
C MET A 87 -8.86 0.61 -3.26
N GLY A 88 -7.78 0.41 -4.02
CA GLY A 88 -6.51 1.11 -3.80
C GLY A 88 -6.65 2.62 -3.91
N ALA A 89 -7.31 3.11 -4.95
CA ALA A 89 -7.58 4.54 -5.13
C ALA A 89 -8.42 5.11 -3.96
N GLY A 90 -9.50 4.42 -3.58
CA GLY A 90 -10.37 4.82 -2.48
C GLY A 90 -9.65 4.87 -1.13
N LEU A 91 -8.80 3.88 -0.84
CA LEU A 91 -7.99 3.86 0.39
C LEU A 91 -6.94 4.97 0.43
N LEU A 92 -6.28 5.27 -0.70
CA LEU A 92 -5.31 6.36 -0.76
C LEU A 92 -5.99 7.72 -0.61
N ILE A 93 -7.10 7.95 -1.32
CA ILE A 93 -7.86 9.20 -1.24
C ILE A 93 -8.45 9.36 0.16
N GLY A 94 -9.12 8.33 0.69
CA GLY A 94 -9.73 8.37 2.00
C GLY A 94 -8.71 8.57 3.12
N SER A 95 -7.51 8.01 2.99
CA SER A 95 -6.44 8.24 3.96
C SER A 95 -5.91 9.65 3.91
N ARG A 96 -5.77 10.25 2.71
CA ARG A 96 -5.34 11.64 2.56
C ARG A 96 -6.40 12.65 3.04
N LEU A 97 -7.67 12.30 2.94
CA LEU A 97 -8.78 13.10 3.45
C LEU A 97 -9.04 12.90 4.95
N GLY A 98 -8.28 12.03 5.64
CA GLY A 98 -8.45 11.75 7.06
C GLY A 98 -9.77 11.02 7.38
N LEU A 99 -10.36 10.33 6.41
CA LEU A 99 -11.64 9.63 6.56
C LEU A 99 -11.52 8.30 7.33
N PHE A 100 -10.30 7.80 7.52
CA PHE A 100 -10.09 6.50 8.17
C PHE A 100 -9.74 6.64 9.65
N PRO A 101 -10.30 5.77 10.51
CA PRO A 101 -10.01 5.77 11.93
C PRO A 101 -8.52 5.57 12.24
N ALA A 102 -8.05 6.34 13.21
CA ALA A 102 -6.73 6.22 13.82
C ALA A 102 -6.60 4.97 14.73
N ILE A 103 -7.28 3.87 14.44
CA ILE A 103 -7.33 2.67 15.30
C ILE A 103 -5.96 2.05 15.59
N TRP A 104 -4.94 2.40 14.79
CA TRP A 104 -3.54 2.01 15.02
C TRP A 104 -2.71 3.02 15.82
N ASP A 105 -3.27 4.21 16.11
CA ASP A 105 -2.70 5.20 17.03
C ASP A 105 -3.16 4.96 18.48
N ALA A 106 -3.69 3.77 18.78
CA ALA A 106 -4.04 3.40 20.14
C ALA A 106 -2.78 3.52 21.00
N ALA A 107 -2.73 4.57 21.82
CA ALA A 107 -1.73 4.73 22.85
C ALA A 107 -1.74 3.45 23.71
N PRO A 108 -0.57 2.98 24.20
CA PRO A 108 -0.54 1.90 25.16
C PRO A 108 -1.53 2.21 26.27
N ASN A 109 -2.51 1.34 26.51
CA ASN A 109 -3.43 1.52 27.62
C ASN A 109 -2.59 1.53 28.92
N PRO A 110 -2.48 2.65 29.63
CA PRO A 110 -1.66 2.71 30.84
C PRO A 110 -2.17 1.77 31.93
N ASP A 111 -3.41 1.28 31.79
CA ASP A 111 -4.11 0.50 32.79
C ASP A 111 -3.89 -1.03 32.66
N SER A 112 -3.15 -1.51 31.64
CA SER A 112 -2.88 -2.95 31.48
C SER A 112 -1.80 -3.50 32.42
N ASN A 113 -1.06 -2.63 33.13
CA ASN A 113 -0.01 -3.03 34.06
C ASN A 113 -0.49 -3.20 35.51
N SER A 114 -1.74 -2.86 35.85
CA SER A 114 -2.22 -2.94 37.24
C SER A 114 -2.86 -4.28 37.63
N GLU A 115 -3.11 -5.20 36.69
CA GLU A 115 -3.79 -6.48 36.99
C GLU A 115 -2.86 -7.61 37.45
N THR A 116 -1.54 -7.39 37.49
CA THR A 116 -0.57 -8.45 37.85
C THR A 116 0.13 -8.27 39.20
N VAL A 117 -0.19 -7.21 39.96
CA VAL A 117 0.49 -6.92 41.25
C VAL A 117 -0.34 -7.30 42.48
N ASP A 118 -1.59 -7.75 42.33
CA ASP A 118 -2.48 -8.03 43.47
C ASP A 118 -2.79 -9.53 43.66
N ARG A 119 -1.77 -10.38 43.50
CA ARG A 119 -1.80 -11.79 43.91
C ARG A 119 -0.55 -12.17 44.70
N ASP A 120 -0.27 -11.45 45.77
CA ASP A 120 0.58 -11.99 46.85
C ASP A 120 0.27 -11.30 48.18
N ASP A 121 -0.89 -11.60 48.76
CA ASP A 121 -1.22 -11.29 50.16
C ASP A 121 -2.00 -12.46 50.78
N GLY A 122 -1.28 -13.38 51.45
CA GLY A 122 -1.84 -14.32 52.45
C GLY A 122 -1.44 -15.78 52.33
#